data_AF-A0A0F9NPR5-F1
#
_entry.id   AF-A0A0F9NPR5-F1
#
_cell.length_a   1.000
_cell.length_b   1.000
_cell.length_c   1.000
_cell.angle_alpha   90.00
_cell.angle_beta   90.00
_cell.angle_gamma   90.00
#
_symmetry.space_group_name_H-M   'P 1'
#
loop_
_entity.id
_entity.type
_entity.pdbx_description
1 polymer ?
#
loop_
_entity_poly.entity_id
_entity_poly.type
_entity_poly.pdbx_seq_one_letter_code
_entity_poly.pdbx_strand_id
1 'polypeptide(L)'
;MDKRLISKKQEQALKLCHHGHLGLPQDAAAAHMGISQQAISKLLAACEKVAPQLFPILTKQEAWLYHCYMVEGWSPEEMVRANNDTGGDLTLNAVYKTFQRCKTKGLKFSGGRGKVLQLQIEKAEHQIVHKF
;
A
#
# COMPACT_ATOMS: atom_id res chain seq x y z
N MET A 1 9.02 0.99 33.44
CA MET A 1 8.89 -0.18 32.55
C MET A 1 7.65 0.03 31.71
N ASP A 2 7.81 0.23 30.40
CA ASP A 2 6.66 0.42 29.52
C ASP A 2 5.85 -0.87 29.41
N LYS A 3 4.55 -0.76 29.71
CA LYS A 3 3.62 -1.89 29.68
C LYS A 3 3.36 -2.29 28.22
N ARG A 4 3.80 -3.49 27.83
CA ARG A 4 3.50 -4.04 26.48
C ARG A 4 2.00 -4.23 26.32
N LEU A 5 1.43 -3.61 25.28
CA LEU A 5 0.01 -3.68 24.96
C LEU A 5 -0.36 -4.93 24.14
N ILE A 6 0.61 -5.49 23.39
CA ILE A 6 0.45 -6.72 22.61
C ILE A 6 1.47 -7.77 23.03
N SER A 7 1.11 -9.05 22.87
CA SER A 7 1.99 -10.18 23.11
C SER A 7 3.10 -10.30 22.06
N LYS A 8 4.17 -11.04 22.37
CA LYS A 8 5.26 -11.30 21.41
C LYS A 8 4.79 -11.99 20.13
N LYS A 9 3.82 -12.92 20.23
CA LYS A 9 3.24 -13.61 19.06
C LYS A 9 2.43 -12.65 18.16
N GLN A 10 1.69 -11.73 18.78
CA GLN A 10 0.95 -10.67 18.09
C GLN A 10 1.91 -9.70 17.39
N GLU A 11 2.96 -9.28 18.08
CA GLU A 11 4.01 -8.43 17.52
C GLU A 11 4.68 -9.11 16.31
N GLN A 12 5.00 -10.41 16.42
CA GLN A 12 5.59 -11.17 15.33
C GLN A 12 4.65 -11.27 14.11
N ALA A 13 3.36 -11.60 14.33
CA ALA A 13 2.37 -11.63 13.26
C ALA A 13 2.25 -10.26 12.56
N LEU A 14 2.24 -9.18 13.34
CA LEU A 14 2.19 -7.83 12.80
C LEU A 14 3.43 -7.49 11.97
N LYS A 15 4.64 -7.79 12.47
CA LYS A 15 5.89 -7.53 11.73
C LYS A 15 5.99 -8.32 10.42
N LEU A 16 5.44 -9.53 10.37
CA LEU A 16 5.43 -10.33 9.15
C LEU A 16 4.48 -9.72 8.10
N CYS A 17 3.29 -9.30 8.52
CA CYS A 17 2.25 -8.88 7.58
C CYS A 17 2.29 -7.38 7.23
N HIS A 18 2.79 -6.52 8.12
CA HIS A 18 2.74 -5.07 7.94
C HIS A 18 3.74 -4.57 6.88
N HIS A 19 3.28 -3.73 5.95
CA HIS A 19 4.07 -3.17 4.85
C HIS A 19 5.33 -2.40 5.28
N GLY A 20 5.31 -1.75 6.45
CA GLY A 20 6.49 -1.12 7.05
C GLY A 20 7.59 -2.10 7.52
N HIS A 21 7.37 -3.40 7.37
CA HIS A 21 8.30 -4.47 7.71
C HIS A 21 8.43 -5.44 6.53
N LEU A 22 7.93 -6.67 6.65
CA LEU A 22 8.04 -7.67 5.60
C LEU A 22 6.89 -7.60 4.59
N GLY A 23 5.69 -7.18 5.02
CA GLY A 23 4.54 -7.00 4.13
C GLY A 23 4.07 -8.29 3.45
N LEU A 24 4.21 -9.43 4.13
CA LEU A 24 3.83 -10.74 3.60
C LEU A 24 2.31 -10.92 3.58
N PRO A 25 1.78 -11.66 2.60
CA PRO A 25 0.45 -12.26 2.68
C PRO A 25 0.26 -13.09 3.96
N GLN A 26 -0.97 -13.15 4.48
CA GLN A 26 -1.26 -13.82 5.76
C GLN A 26 -0.97 -15.33 5.73
N ASP A 27 -1.19 -15.99 4.60
CA ASP A 27 -0.88 -17.41 4.39
C ASP A 27 0.63 -17.68 4.48
N ALA A 28 1.45 -16.86 3.81
CA ALA A 28 2.91 -16.93 3.90
C ALA A 28 3.40 -16.64 5.34
N ALA A 29 2.85 -15.60 5.97
CA ALA A 29 3.19 -15.27 7.36
C ALA A 29 2.75 -16.38 8.35
N ALA A 30 1.60 -17.02 8.11
CA ALA A 30 1.14 -18.17 8.90
C ALA A 30 2.08 -19.36 8.76
N ALA A 31 2.54 -19.65 7.55
CA ALA A 31 3.55 -20.68 7.28
C ALA A 31 4.88 -20.38 8.01
N HIS A 32 5.35 -19.12 7.97
CA HIS A 32 6.53 -18.69 8.72
C HIS A 32 6.40 -18.87 10.25
N MET A 33 5.19 -18.77 10.78
CA MET A 33 4.92 -18.93 12.21
C MET A 33 4.55 -20.36 12.61
N GLY A 34 4.38 -21.27 11.65
CA GLY A 34 3.90 -22.63 11.90
C GLY A 34 2.48 -22.67 12.48
N ILE A 35 1.59 -21.75 12.05
CA ILE A 35 0.19 -21.67 12.51
C ILE A 35 -0.78 -21.69 11.34
N SER A 36 -2.07 -21.89 11.63
CA SER A 36 -3.11 -21.82 10.59
C SER A 36 -3.39 -20.38 10.15
N GLN A 37 -3.91 -20.23 8.92
CA GLN A 37 -4.35 -18.92 8.40
C GLN A 37 -5.43 -18.29 9.29
N GLN A 38 -6.31 -19.10 9.89
CA GLN A 38 -7.31 -18.61 10.84
C GLN A 38 -6.66 -18.08 12.13
N ALA A 39 -5.60 -18.73 12.61
CA ALA A 39 -4.89 -18.32 13.82
C ALA A 39 -4.17 -16.98 13.62
N ILE A 40 -3.50 -16.78 12.48
CA ILE A 40 -2.86 -15.48 12.21
C ILE A 40 -3.89 -14.36 12.06
N SER A 41 -5.03 -14.62 11.41
CA SER A 41 -6.12 -13.65 11.29
C SER A 41 -6.64 -13.23 12.68
N LYS A 42 -6.83 -14.18 13.60
CA LYS A 42 -7.20 -13.90 15.00
C LYS A 42 -6.15 -13.06 15.74
N LEU A 43 -4.86 -13.34 15.54
CA LEU A 43 -3.77 -12.55 16.14
C LEU A 43 -3.81 -11.10 15.65
N LEU A 44 -3.94 -10.89 14.33
CA LEU A 44 -3.99 -9.57 13.73
C LEU A 44 -5.25 -8.80 14.16
N ALA A 45 -6.42 -9.44 14.18
CA ALA A 45 -7.64 -8.80 14.67
C ALA A 45 -7.53 -8.37 16.15
N ALA A 46 -6.82 -9.14 16.97
CA ALA A 46 -6.53 -8.74 18.34
C ALA A 46 -5.53 -7.57 18.42
N CYS A 47 -4.55 -7.50 17.51
CA CYS A 47 -3.67 -6.32 17.38
C CYS A 47 -4.46 -5.07 16.98
N GLU A 48 -5.39 -5.18 16.02
CA GLU A 48 -6.20 -4.06 15.52
C GLU A 48 -7.04 -3.41 16.61
N LYS A 49 -7.60 -4.20 17.52
CA LYS A 49 -8.35 -3.68 18.68
C LYS A 49 -7.50 -2.85 19.62
N VAL A 50 -6.20 -3.16 19.73
CA VAL A 50 -5.27 -2.52 20.66
C VAL A 50 -4.52 -1.36 20.02
N ALA A 51 -4.19 -1.49 18.73
CA ALA A 51 -3.41 -0.53 17.96
C ALA A 51 -4.03 -0.32 16.56
N PRO A 52 -5.25 0.25 16.47
CA PRO A 52 -5.97 0.43 15.21
C PRO A 52 -5.23 1.34 14.22
N GLN A 53 -4.35 2.23 14.71
CA GLN A 53 -3.53 3.12 13.87
C GLN A 53 -2.51 2.37 13.00
N LEU A 54 -2.24 1.10 13.27
CA LEU A 54 -1.34 0.24 12.47
C LEU A 54 -2.10 -0.49 11.35
N PHE A 55 -3.38 -0.19 11.19
CA PHE A 55 -4.28 -0.78 10.20
C PHE A 55 -4.79 0.31 9.25
N PRO A 56 -5.09 -0.02 7.99
CA PRO A 56 -5.07 -1.36 7.40
C PRO A 56 -3.66 -1.91 7.09
N ILE A 57 -3.52 -3.23 7.22
CA ILE A 57 -2.30 -3.92 6.81
C ILE A 57 -2.30 -4.13 5.29
N LEU A 58 -1.28 -3.59 4.65
CA LEU A 58 -0.98 -3.74 3.23
C LEU A 58 0.19 -4.70 3.01
N THR A 59 0.21 -5.37 1.85
CA THR A 59 1.45 -5.97 1.34
C THR A 59 2.40 -4.88 0.85
N LYS A 60 3.67 -5.21 0.61
CA LYS A 60 4.64 -4.24 0.05
C LYS A 60 4.17 -3.64 -1.28
N GLN A 61 3.65 -4.50 -2.17
CA GLN A 61 3.15 -4.07 -3.47
C GLN A 61 1.90 -3.18 -3.34
N GLU A 62 0.98 -3.51 -2.43
CA GLU A 62 -0.20 -2.68 -2.16
C GLU A 62 0.19 -1.30 -1.63
N ALA A 63 1.13 -1.25 -0.68
CA ALA A 63 1.63 0.00 -0.11
C ALA A 63 2.35 0.86 -1.17
N TRP A 64 3.20 0.24 -1.99
CA TRP A 64 3.89 0.93 -3.08
C TRP A 64 2.92 1.51 -4.10
N LEU A 65 1.96 0.72 -4.59
CA LEU A 65 0.96 1.20 -5.54
C LEU A 65 0.08 2.32 -4.97
N TYR A 66 -0.31 2.19 -3.70
CA TYR A 66 -1.09 3.23 -3.03
C TYR A 66 -0.27 4.53 -2.89
N HIS A 67 1.01 4.43 -2.53
CA HIS A 67 1.92 5.58 -2.45
C HIS A 67 2.08 6.26 -3.81
N CYS A 68 2.42 5.51 -4.86
CA CYS A 68 2.54 6.05 -6.21
C CYS A 68 1.28 6.78 -6.66
N TYR A 69 0.10 6.25 -6.33
CA TYR A 69 -1.16 6.87 -6.73
C TYR A 69 -1.47 8.13 -5.91
N MET A 70 -1.41 8.03 -4.58
CA MET A 70 -1.92 9.05 -3.67
C MET A 70 -0.91 10.15 -3.36
N VAL A 71 0.38 9.83 -3.41
CA VAL A 71 1.46 10.76 -3.06
C VAL A 71 2.13 11.29 -4.32
N GLU A 72 2.58 10.38 -5.20
CA GLU A 72 3.30 10.78 -6.41
C GLU A 72 2.36 11.21 -7.56
N GLY A 73 1.07 10.91 -7.45
CA GLY A 73 0.07 11.26 -8.46
C GLY A 73 0.20 10.48 -9.78
N TRP A 74 0.92 9.35 -9.76
CA TRP A 74 1.16 8.53 -10.93
C TRP A 74 -0.13 7.93 -11.47
N SER A 75 -0.18 7.76 -12.79
CA SER A 75 -1.20 6.94 -13.43
C SER A 75 -0.90 5.44 -13.25
N PRO A 76 -1.91 4.57 -13.35
CA PRO A 76 -1.69 3.12 -13.37
C PRO A 76 -0.70 2.64 -14.46
N GLU A 77 -0.68 3.30 -15.61
CA GLU A 77 0.24 3.01 -16.71
C GLU A 77 1.69 3.36 -16.34
N GLU A 78 1.90 4.49 -15.65
CA GLU A 78 3.22 4.89 -15.16
C GLU A 78 3.76 3.91 -14.11
N MET A 79 2.89 3.41 -13.22
CA MET A 79 3.26 2.38 -12.24
C MET A 79 3.66 1.07 -12.92
N VAL A 80 2.91 0.63 -13.93
CA VAL A 80 3.24 -0.58 -14.70
C VAL A 80 4.61 -0.43 -15.35
N ARG A 81 4.85 0.69 -16.04
CA ARG A 81 6.14 0.98 -16.68
C ARG A 81 7.27 0.97 -15.67
N ALA A 82 7.16 1.74 -14.59
CA ALA A 82 8.19 1.84 -13.57
C ALA A 82 8.50 0.49 -12.89
N ASN A 83 7.49 -0.36 -12.67
CA ASN A 83 7.72 -1.69 -12.11
C ASN A 83 8.47 -2.60 -13.11
N ASN A 84 8.05 -2.60 -14.37
CA ASN A 84 8.62 -3.48 -15.40
C ASN A 84 10.04 -3.06 -15.80
N ASP A 85 10.36 -1.76 -15.77
CA ASP A 85 11.71 -1.24 -16.01
C ASP A 85 12.74 -1.77 -14.98
N THR A 86 12.26 -2.16 -13.79
CA THR A 86 13.09 -2.77 -12.73
C THR A 86 13.09 -4.31 -12.76
N GLY A 87 12.58 -4.92 -13.83
CA GLY A 87 12.47 -6.38 -13.97
C GLY A 87 11.23 -6.99 -13.32
N GLY A 88 10.24 -6.17 -12.96
CA GLY A 88 8.93 -6.64 -12.51
C GLY A 88 8.03 -7.12 -13.66
N ASP A 89 6.90 -7.73 -13.30
CA ASP A 89 5.85 -8.17 -14.24
C ASP A 89 4.48 -7.72 -13.74
N LEU A 90 4.31 -6.41 -13.66
CA LEU A 90 3.06 -5.81 -13.22
C LEU A 90 2.19 -5.51 -14.42
N THR A 91 0.95 -6.01 -14.40
CA THR A 91 -0.05 -5.68 -15.42
C THR A 91 -1.00 -4.60 -14.94
N LEU A 92 -1.58 -3.86 -15.88
CA LEU A 92 -2.59 -2.84 -15.57
C LEU A 92 -3.79 -3.43 -14.82
N ASN A 93 -4.22 -4.64 -15.19
CA ASN A 93 -5.27 -5.37 -14.49
C ASN A 93 -4.87 -5.69 -13.04
N ALA A 94 -3.62 -6.09 -12.80
CA ALA A 94 -3.11 -6.33 -11.46
C ALA A 94 -3.12 -5.06 -10.60
N VAL A 95 -2.79 -3.89 -11.17
CA VAL A 95 -2.90 -2.59 -10.48
C VAL A 95 -4.34 -2.33 -10.04
N TYR A 96 -5.30 -2.41 -10.97
CA TYR A 96 -6.71 -2.16 -10.64
C TYR A 96 -7.27 -3.14 -9.61
N LYS A 97 -6.95 -4.44 -9.73
CA LYS A 97 -7.32 -5.44 -8.72
C LYS A 97 -6.71 -5.11 -7.35
N THR A 98 -5.49 -4.59 -7.33
CA THR A 98 -4.83 -4.18 -6.09
C THR A 98 -5.53 -2.98 -5.46
N PHE A 99 -5.89 -1.96 -6.23
CA PHE A 99 -6.70 -0.85 -5.71
C PHE A 99 -8.06 -1.28 -5.17
N GLN A 100 -8.73 -2.23 -5.82
CA GLN A 100 -9.98 -2.80 -5.29
C GLN A 100 -9.75 -3.48 -3.92
N ARG A 101 -8.68 -4.27 -3.77
CA ARG A 101 -8.33 -4.86 -2.46
C ARG A 101 -8.05 -3.80 -1.40
N CYS A 102 -7.30 -2.74 -1.75
CA CYS A 102 -7.05 -1.62 -0.83
C CYS A 102 -8.36 -0.93 -0.40
N LYS A 103 -9.31 -0.72 -1.32
CA LYS A 103 -10.64 -0.18 -0.98
C LYS A 103 -11.41 -1.08 -0.02
N THR A 104 -11.39 -2.40 -0.25
CA THR A 104 -12.01 -3.38 0.66
C THR A 104 -11.39 -3.35 2.06
N LYS A 105 -10.10 -2.99 2.16
CA LYS A 105 -9.40 -2.75 3.44
C LYS A 105 -9.69 -1.38 4.08
N GLY A 106 -10.58 -0.58 3.49
CA GLY A 106 -10.99 0.72 4.02
C GLY A 106 -10.13 1.92 3.58
N LEU A 107 -9.17 1.72 2.66
CA LEU A 107 -8.41 2.85 2.13
C LEU A 107 -9.29 3.71 1.22
N LYS A 108 -9.16 5.03 1.39
CA LYS A 108 -9.85 6.02 0.57
C LYS A 108 -8.90 6.55 -0.50
N PHE A 109 -9.42 6.67 -1.71
CA PHE A 109 -8.71 7.26 -2.84
C PHE A 109 -9.35 8.63 -3.08
N SER A 110 -8.78 9.69 -2.51
CA SER A 110 -9.26 11.07 -2.69
C SER A 110 -8.53 11.73 -3.86
N GLY A 111 -9.29 12.19 -4.86
CA GLY A 111 -8.77 12.97 -5.98
C GLY A 111 -8.60 12.14 -7.25
N GLY A 112 -9.54 12.30 -8.18
CA GLY A 112 -9.45 11.71 -9.50
C GLY A 112 -8.32 12.34 -10.32
N ARG A 113 -7.40 11.49 -10.77
CA ARG A 113 -6.36 11.72 -11.79
C ARG A 113 -5.29 12.74 -11.38
N GLY A 114 -4.07 12.56 -11.88
CA GLY A 114 -2.89 13.40 -11.67
C GLY A 114 -3.03 14.86 -12.16
N LYS A 115 -4.04 15.58 -11.68
CA LYS A 115 -4.29 16.99 -11.99
C LYS A 115 -3.36 17.95 -11.26
N VAL A 116 -2.63 17.52 -10.24
CA VAL A 116 -1.75 18.43 -9.50
C VAL A 116 -0.52 18.82 -10.35
N LEU A 117 -0.05 17.94 -11.25
CA LEU A 117 1.11 18.22 -12.11
C LEU A 117 0.75 18.65 -13.55
N GLN A 118 -0.28 18.07 -14.18
CA GLN A 118 -0.67 18.47 -15.54
C GLN A 118 -1.17 19.93 -15.64
N LEU A 119 -1.92 20.42 -14.64
CA LEU A 119 -2.39 21.81 -14.63
C LEU A 119 -1.26 22.84 -14.38
N GLN A 120 -0.10 22.41 -13.87
CA GLN A 120 1.04 23.31 -13.66
C GLN A 120 1.99 23.33 -14.85
N ILE A 121 2.18 22.19 -15.55
CA ILE A 121 3.01 22.14 -16.76
C ILE A 121 2.29 22.84 -17.93
N GLU A 122 1.01 22.57 -18.17
CA GLU A 122 0.25 23.25 -19.24
C GLU A 122 0.11 24.77 -18.99
N LYS A 123 0.01 25.21 -17.72
CA LYS A 123 0.02 26.64 -17.38
C LYS A 123 1.39 27.28 -17.48
N ALA A 124 2.46 26.54 -17.21
CA ALA A 124 3.84 27.05 -17.35
C ALA A 124 4.23 27.19 -18.82
N GLU A 125 3.84 26.24 -19.68
CA GLU A 125 4.13 26.28 -21.12
C GLU A 125 3.36 27.41 -21.84
N HIS A 126 2.10 27.67 -21.48
CA HIS A 126 1.35 28.82 -22.01
C HIS A 126 1.86 30.19 -21.53
N GLN A 127 2.64 30.26 -20.44
CA GLN A 127 3.24 31.53 -19.99
C GLN A 127 4.58 31.85 -20.66
N ILE A 128 5.21 30.88 -21.32
CA ILE A 128 6.52 31.07 -21.97
C ILE A 128 6.37 31.57 -23.42
N VAL A 129 5.20 31.42 -24.05
CA VAL A 129 4.98 31.80 -25.46
C VAL A 129 4.55 33.27 -25.67
N HIS A 130 4.26 34.03 -24.61
CA HIS A 130 3.84 35.46 -24.72
C HIS A 130 4.77 36.46 -24.04
N LYS A 131 6.06 36.15 -23.96
CA LYS A 131 7.11 37.14 -23.64
C LYS A 131 8.22 37.13 -24.69
N PHE A 132 7.85 37.42 -25.93
CA PHE A 132 8.72 38.10 -26.90
C PHE A 132 7.85 39.03 -27.75
#